data_AF-A0A6G2PXH8-F1
#
_entry.id   AF-A0A6G2PXH8-F1
#
_cell.length_a   1.000
_cell.length_b   1.000
_cell.length_c   1.000
_cell.angle_alpha   90.00
_cell.angle_beta   90.00
_cell.angle_gamma   90.00
#
_symmetry.space_group_name_H-M   'P 1'
#
loop_
_entity.id
_entity.type
_entity.pdbx_description
1 polymer ?
#
loop_
_entity_poly.entity_id
_entity_poly.type
_entity_poly.pdbx_seq_one_letter_code
_entity_poly.pdbx_strand_id
1 'polypeptide(L)'
;PLPFRNFVAQARLGIPVAEHEEFFTTLLGDVTEPTAPFGIVDVRGDGTAVAESRAAVSEATAAAVREAARRLGVSAATVLHVMFARVVAA
;
A
#
# COMPACT_ATOMS: atom_id res chain seq x y z
N PRO A 1 -13.34 -23.95 -1.86
CA PRO A 1 -12.52 -22.89 -1.21
C PRO A 1 -11.87 -23.41 0.07
N LEU A 2 -10.59 -23.14 0.29
CA LEU A 2 -9.92 -23.47 1.56
C LEU A 2 -10.49 -22.60 2.70
N PRO A 3 -10.72 -23.16 3.90
CA PRO A 3 -11.16 -22.37 5.05
C PRO A 3 -10.17 -21.27 5.42
N PHE A 4 -10.64 -20.05 5.68
CA PHE A 4 -9.78 -18.93 6.09
C PHE A 4 -8.97 -19.23 7.36
N ARG A 5 -9.49 -20.05 8.27
CA ARG A 5 -8.76 -20.53 9.46
C ARG A 5 -7.42 -21.21 9.14
N ASN A 6 -7.31 -21.85 7.98
CA ASN A 6 -6.06 -22.51 7.58
C ASN A 6 -4.99 -21.47 7.24
N PHE A 7 -5.37 -20.34 6.62
CA PHE A 7 -4.46 -19.21 6.39
C PHE A 7 -4.03 -18.57 7.71
N VAL A 8 -4.95 -18.40 8.67
CA VAL A 8 -4.61 -17.88 10.00
C VAL A 8 -3.62 -18.79 10.71
N ALA A 9 -3.82 -20.11 10.66
CA ALA A 9 -2.89 -21.08 11.23
C ALA A 9 -1.52 -21.00 10.55
N GLN A 10 -1.48 -20.94 9.21
CA GLN A 10 -0.23 -20.82 8.45
C GLN A 10 0.52 -19.51 8.75
N ALA A 11 -0.19 -18.38 8.86
CA ALA A 11 0.41 -17.10 9.20
C ALA A 11 1.00 -17.08 10.63
N ARG A 12 0.39 -17.81 11.57
CA ARG A 12 0.87 -17.91 12.96
C ARG A 12 1.99 -18.93 13.17
N LEU A 13 2.03 -19.99 12.38
CA LEU A 13 2.98 -21.10 12.48
C LEU A 13 4.11 -21.01 11.45
N GLY A 14 4.13 -19.94 10.67
CA GLY A 14 5.13 -19.72 9.61
C GLY A 14 6.46 -19.22 10.19
N ILE A 15 6.87 -18.04 9.74
CA ILE A 15 8.16 -17.44 10.06
C ILE A 15 8.18 -16.99 11.54
N PRO A 16 9.27 -17.23 12.28
CA PRO A 16 9.41 -16.73 13.65
C PRO A 16 9.30 -15.21 13.72
N VAL A 17 8.67 -14.70 14.79
CA VAL A 17 8.49 -13.25 14.99
C VAL A 17 9.82 -12.48 14.94
N ALA A 18 10.90 -13.05 15.49
CA ALA A 18 12.22 -12.43 15.47
C ALA A 18 12.75 -12.16 14.05
N GLU A 19 12.46 -13.05 13.09
CA GLU A 19 12.88 -12.87 11.69
C GLU A 19 12.05 -11.75 11.01
N HIS A 20 10.77 -11.61 11.37
CA HIS A 20 9.97 -10.47 10.93
C HIS A 20 10.49 -9.15 11.50
N GLU A 21 10.83 -9.12 12.79
CA GLU A 21 11.39 -7.93 13.45
C GLU A 21 12.71 -7.51 12.80
N GLU A 22 13.66 -8.44 12.64
CA GLU A 22 14.95 -8.16 11.99
C GLU A 22 14.76 -7.61 10.56
N PHE A 23 13.87 -8.23 9.77
CA PHE A 23 13.58 -7.81 8.42
C PHE A 23 13.01 -6.38 8.37
N PHE A 24 11.96 -6.10 9.14
CA PHE A 24 11.31 -4.78 9.09
C PHE A 24 12.13 -3.69 9.77
N THR A 25 12.90 -3.99 10.81
CA THR A 25 13.87 -3.04 11.38
C THR A 25 14.94 -2.68 10.37
N THR A 26 15.45 -3.64 9.60
CA THR A 26 16.41 -3.36 8.53
C THR A 26 15.77 -2.56 7.40
N LEU A 27 14.54 -2.88 7.01
CA LEU A 27 13.85 -2.25 5.88
C LEU A 27 13.37 -0.82 6.16
N LEU A 28 12.92 -0.54 7.39
CA LEU A 28 12.22 0.69 7.75
C LEU A 28 12.92 1.49 8.85
N GLY A 29 14.12 1.07 9.28
CA GLY A 29 14.82 1.68 10.42
C GLY A 29 15.24 3.13 10.20
N ASP A 30 15.30 3.59 8.96
CA ASP A 30 15.59 4.98 8.57
C ASP A 30 14.33 5.84 8.37
N VAL A 31 13.13 5.25 8.47
CA VAL A 31 11.87 5.98 8.35
C VAL A 31 11.53 6.66 9.68
N THR A 32 11.72 7.97 9.75
CA THR A 32 11.55 8.75 11.00
C THR A 32 10.14 9.32 11.18
N GLU A 33 9.39 9.53 10.10
CA GLU A 33 8.08 10.21 10.14
C GLU A 33 7.09 9.60 9.12
N PRO A 34 5.79 9.53 9.43
CA PRO A 34 4.78 9.11 8.48
C PRO A 34 4.51 10.21 7.45
N THR A 35 4.09 9.82 6.25
CA THR A 35 3.43 10.76 5.34
C THR A 35 2.04 11.10 5.88
N ALA A 36 1.89 12.27 6.49
CA ALA A 36 0.63 12.77 7.05
C ALA A 36 0.08 13.92 6.18
N PRO A 37 -0.86 13.65 5.24
CA PRO A 37 -1.47 14.71 4.45
C PRO A 37 -2.08 15.78 5.37
N PHE A 38 -1.75 17.05 5.12
CA PHE A 38 -2.20 18.19 5.92
C PHE A 38 -1.83 18.14 7.42
N GLY A 39 -0.87 17.30 7.82
CA GLY A 39 -0.47 17.14 9.22
C GLY A 39 -1.50 16.42 10.09
N ILE A 40 -2.51 15.76 9.47
CA ILE A 40 -3.53 15.01 10.20
C ILE A 40 -2.97 13.62 10.52
N VAL A 41 -2.60 13.42 11.79
CA VAL A 41 -2.01 12.15 12.28
C VAL A 41 -3.04 11.29 13.01
N ASP A 42 -4.04 11.91 13.63
CA ASP A 42 -5.13 11.18 14.27
C ASP A 42 -6.28 10.94 13.31
N VAL A 43 -6.28 9.74 12.71
CA VAL A 43 -7.31 9.28 11.77
C VAL A 43 -8.28 8.29 12.42
N ARG A 44 -8.27 8.16 13.75
CA ARG A 44 -9.15 7.24 14.48
C ARG A 44 -10.55 7.86 14.58
N GLY A 45 -11.45 7.42 13.72
CA GLY A 45 -12.87 7.74 13.77
C GLY A 45 -13.72 6.49 13.53
N ASP A 46 -15.03 6.62 13.71
CA ASP A 46 -16.01 5.57 13.38
C ASP A 46 -16.31 5.47 11.87
N GLY A 47 -15.64 6.29 11.05
CA GLY A 47 -15.78 6.32 9.59
C GLY A 47 -17.05 7.04 9.10
N THR A 48 -17.89 7.57 9.98
CA THR A 48 -19.17 8.19 9.60
C THR A 48 -19.02 9.50 8.83
N ALA A 49 -17.89 10.20 8.99
CA ALA A 49 -17.57 11.45 8.32
C ALA A 49 -16.78 11.26 7.00
N VAL A 50 -16.59 10.03 6.52
CA VAL A 50 -15.82 9.77 5.30
C VAL A 50 -16.60 10.27 4.08
N ALA A 51 -16.04 11.25 3.37
CA ALA A 51 -16.51 11.67 2.07
C ALA A 51 -15.81 10.87 0.96
N GLU A 52 -16.56 10.44 -0.05
CA GLU A 52 -16.03 9.70 -1.20
C GLU A 52 -16.09 10.56 -2.47
N SER A 53 -15.01 10.51 -3.25
CA SER A 53 -14.96 11.06 -4.61
C SER A 53 -14.42 10.01 -5.56
N ARG A 54 -15.05 9.90 -6.74
CA ARG A 54 -14.64 8.97 -7.80
C ARG A 54 -14.42 9.73 -9.09
N ALA A 55 -13.28 9.46 -9.72
CA ALA A 55 -12.96 9.95 -11.05
C ALA A 55 -12.55 8.78 -11.93
N ALA A 56 -13.15 8.69 -13.12
CA ALA A 56 -12.74 7.72 -14.11
C ALA A 56 -11.39 8.14 -14.71
N VAL A 57 -10.45 7.19 -14.81
CA VAL A 57 -9.21 7.38 -15.56
C VAL A 57 -9.49 7.09 -17.02
N SER A 58 -9.07 7.98 -17.92
CA SER A 58 -9.26 7.78 -19.36
C SER A 58 -8.59 6.49 -19.84
N GLU A 59 -9.15 5.86 -20.87
CA GLU A 59 -8.58 4.63 -21.44
C GLU A 59 -7.13 4.83 -21.91
N ALA A 60 -6.83 5.99 -22.49
CA ALA A 60 -5.49 6.36 -22.92
C ALA A 60 -4.50 6.38 -21.74
N THR A 61 -4.86 7.03 -20.62
CA THR A 61 -4.01 7.06 -19.43
C THR A 61 -3.86 5.66 -18.83
N ALA A 62 -4.94 4.88 -18.75
CA ALA A 62 -4.89 3.52 -18.23
C ALA A 62 -3.99 2.61 -19.11
N ALA A 63 -4.02 2.77 -20.43
CA ALA A 63 -3.13 2.07 -21.34
C ALA A 63 -1.66 2.48 -21.14
N ALA A 64 -1.39 3.78 -20.98
CA ALA A 64 -0.05 4.30 -20.73
C ALA A 64 0.55 3.75 -19.42
N VAL A 65 -0.24 3.67 -18.34
CA VAL A 65 0.18 3.07 -17.05
C VAL A 65 0.52 1.59 -17.22
N ARG A 66 -0.33 0.82 -17.90
CA ARG A 66 -0.07 -0.61 -18.15
C ARG A 66 1.19 -0.83 -18.98
N GLU A 67 1.39 0.00 -19.99
CA GLU A 67 2.59 -0.05 -20.83
C GLU A 67 3.86 0.30 -20.04
N ALA A 68 3.81 1.34 -19.20
CA ALA A 68 4.92 1.67 -18.31
C ALA A 68 5.26 0.52 -17.34
N ALA A 69 4.24 -0.09 -16.73
CA ALA A 69 4.40 -1.23 -15.84
C ALA A 69 5.06 -2.43 -16.56
N ARG A 70 4.60 -2.73 -17.79
CA ARG A 70 5.16 -3.79 -18.63
C ARG A 70 6.63 -3.54 -18.96
N ARG A 71 7.01 -2.32 -19.36
CA ARG A 71 8.41 -1.97 -19.66
C ARG A 71 9.31 -2.08 -18.43
N LEU A 72 8.78 -1.78 -17.24
CA LEU A 72 9.51 -1.86 -15.97
C LEU A 72 9.51 -3.26 -15.35
N GLY A 73 8.77 -4.22 -15.92
CA GLY A 73 8.65 -5.57 -15.36
C GLY A 73 7.88 -5.63 -14.03
N VAL A 74 7.01 -4.67 -13.75
CA VAL A 74 6.23 -4.57 -12.51
C VAL A 74 4.73 -4.61 -12.79
N SER A 75 3.93 -4.73 -11.71
CA SER A 75 2.48 -4.62 -11.82
C SER A 75 2.04 -3.17 -12.03
N ALA A 76 0.85 -2.97 -12.63
CA ALA A 76 0.24 -1.64 -12.69
C ALA A 76 -0.04 -1.05 -11.30
N ALA A 77 -0.30 -1.90 -10.29
CA ALA A 77 -0.48 -1.47 -8.91
C ALA A 77 0.78 -0.79 -8.36
N THR A 78 1.97 -1.32 -8.66
CA THR A 78 3.26 -0.72 -8.27
C THR A 78 3.40 0.70 -8.83
N VAL A 79 3.08 0.90 -10.11
CA VAL A 79 3.14 2.23 -10.74
C VAL A 79 2.13 3.19 -10.10
N LEU A 80 0.90 2.74 -9.87
CA LEU A 80 -0.13 3.55 -9.21
C LEU A 80 0.23 3.92 -7.77
N HIS A 81 0.83 3.00 -7.00
CA HIS A 81 1.33 3.30 -5.66
C HIS A 81 2.38 4.41 -5.67
N VAL A 82 3.33 4.38 -6.61
CA VAL A 82 4.33 5.44 -6.75
C VAL A 82 3.67 6.76 -7.17
N MET A 83 2.75 6.75 -8.13
CA MET A 83 2.03 7.95 -8.53
C MET A 83 1.29 8.58 -7.34
N PHE A 84 0.58 7.77 -6.55
CA PHE A 84 -0.13 8.27 -5.38
C PHE A 84 0.83 8.79 -4.30
N ALA A 85 1.94 8.07 -4.03
CA ALA A 85 2.97 8.55 -3.10
C ALA A 85 3.52 9.93 -3.50
N ARG A 86 3.66 10.21 -4.80
CA ARG A 86 4.09 11.54 -5.30
C ARG A 86 3.04 12.62 -5.11
N VAL A 87 1.75 12.29 -5.21
CA VAL A 87 0.66 13.22 -4.93
C VAL A 87 0.61 13.60 -3.46
N VAL A 88 0.81 12.64 -2.56
CA VAL A 88 0.75 12.88 -1.11
C VAL A 88 2.02 13.57 -0.58
N ALA A 89 3.16 13.39 -1.25
CA ALA A 89 4.42 14.05 -0.89
C ALA A 89 4.55 15.51 -1.37
N ALA A 90 3.61 16.00 -2.19
CA ALA A 90 3.58 17.37 -2.70
C ALA A 90 2.93 18.33 -1.69
#